data_AF-A0A949HTG0-F1
#
_entry.id   AF-A0A949HTG0-F1
#
_cell.length_a   1.000
_cell.length_b   1.000
_cell.length_c   1.000
_cell.angle_alpha   90.00
_cell.angle_beta   90.00
_cell.angle_gamma   90.00
#
_symmetry.space_group_name_H-M   'P 1'
#
loop_
_entity.id
_entity.type
_entity.pdbx_description
1 polymer ?
#
loop_
_entity_poly.entity_id
_entity_poly.type
_entity_poly.pdbx_seq_one_letter_code
_entity_poly.pdbx_strand_id
1 'polypeptide(L)'
;MKTKLLLFKFPVLAQSYQLQYGLSQALNVVMLVGFLFGVVCVISGGFAIRRGDADAGKMSIIGGLIIAGAPVIVKALFAAFGNSNSTVDVGNF
;
A
#
# COMPACT_ATOMS: atom_id res chain seq x y z
N MET A 1 -44.56 24.39 19.58
CA MET A 1 -43.28 24.86 20.14
C MET A 1 -42.16 24.05 19.49
N LYS A 2 -41.36 24.69 18.63
CA LYS A 2 -40.32 24.04 17.81
C LYS A 2 -39.05 23.88 18.67
N THR A 3 -38.85 22.70 19.23
CA THR A 3 -37.65 22.38 20.00
C THR A 3 -36.45 22.36 19.06
N LYS A 4 -35.62 23.40 19.10
CA LYS A 4 -34.36 23.46 18.37
C LYS A 4 -33.43 22.38 18.94
N LEU A 5 -33.36 21.25 18.24
CA LEU A 5 -32.36 20.20 18.46
C LEU A 5 -30.98 20.84 18.26
N LEU A 6 -30.27 21.08 19.36
CA LEU A 6 -28.90 21.58 19.35
C LEU A 6 -28.03 20.56 18.61
N LEU A 7 -27.72 20.88 17.35
CA LEU A 7 -26.75 20.21 16.50
C LEU A 7 -25.36 20.37 17.14
N PHE A 8 -25.05 19.53 18.13
CA PHE A 8 -23.73 19.41 18.74
C PHE A 8 -22.80 18.81 17.67
N LYS A 9 -22.30 19.66 16.78
CA LYS A 9 -21.24 19.31 15.82
C LYS A 9 -20.00 19.02 16.64
N PHE A 10 -19.74 17.75 16.95
CA PHE A 10 -18.47 17.32 17.49
C PHE A 10 -17.38 17.50 16.42
N PRO A 11 -16.52 18.52 16.49
CA PRO A 11 -15.52 18.79 15.46
C PRO A 11 -14.50 17.64 15.34
N VAL A 12 -14.37 16.82 16.38
CA VAL A 12 -13.52 15.61 16.41
C VAL A 12 -13.97 14.57 15.38
N LEU A 13 -15.29 14.36 15.22
CA LEU A 13 -15.80 13.44 14.19
C LEU A 13 -15.65 14.03 12.77
N ALA A 14 -15.64 15.35 12.60
CA ALA A 14 -15.36 15.97 11.30
C ALA A 14 -13.87 15.86 10.92
N GLN A 15 -12.96 15.90 11.90
CA GLN A 15 -11.52 15.75 11.69
C GLN A 15 -11.11 14.31 11.36
N SER A 16 -11.83 13.30 11.86
CA SER A 16 -11.50 11.89 11.57
C SER A 16 -11.63 11.54 10.09
N TYR A 17 -12.58 12.15 9.36
CA TYR A 17 -12.71 11.95 7.92
C TYR A 17 -11.50 12.52 7.15
N GLN A 18 -11.00 13.69 7.56
CA GLN A 18 -9.86 14.34 6.91
C GLN A 18 -8.53 13.62 7.24
N LEU A 19 -8.39 13.11 8.47
CA LEU A 19 -7.27 12.25 8.87
C LEU A 19 -7.26 10.93 8.10
N GLN A 20 -8.41 10.26 7.99
CA GLN A 20 -8.53 9.00 7.27
C GLN A 20 -8.21 9.17 5.78
N TYR A 21 -8.68 10.26 5.17
CA TYR A 21 -8.35 10.61 3.80
C TYR A 21 -6.85 10.89 3.62
N GLY A 22 -6.27 11.73 4.47
CA GLY A 22 -4.84 12.05 4.41
C GLY A 22 -3.94 10.83 4.64
N LEU A 23 -4.32 9.94 5.57
CA LEU A 23 -3.58 8.71 5.84
C LEU A 23 -3.64 7.73 4.66
N SER A 24 -4.79 7.61 4.01
CA SER A 24 -4.96 6.76 2.82
C SER A 24 -4.09 7.24 1.66
N GLN A 25 -4.05 8.56 1.42
CA GLN A 25 -3.17 9.15 0.40
C GLN A 25 -1.69 8.93 0.71
N ALA A 26 -1.28 9.14 1.97
CA ALA A 26 0.10 8.89 2.39
C ALA A 26 0.49 7.40 2.26
N LEU A 27 -0.39 6.48 2.64
CA LEU A 27 -0.17 5.04 2.49
C LEU A 27 -0.02 4.63 1.03
N ASN A 28 -0.82 5.20 0.12
CA ASN A 28 -0.68 4.92 -1.31
C ASN A 28 0.71 5.31 -1.83
N VAL A 29 1.20 6.50 -1.45
CA VAL A 29 2.55 6.95 -1.80
C VAL A 29 3.63 6.03 -1.25
N VAL A 30 3.51 5.58 0.00
CA VAL A 30 4.47 4.64 0.60
C VAL A 30 4.47 3.31 -0.15
N MET A 31 3.30 2.81 -0.57
CA MET A 31 3.19 1.58 -1.35
C MET A 31 3.82 1.71 -2.74
N LEU A 32 3.67 2.85 -3.41
CA LEU A 32 4.32 3.13 -4.70
C LEU A 32 5.84 3.17 -4.57
N VAL A 33 6.36 3.80 -3.52
CA VAL A 33 7.80 3.84 -3.24
C VAL A 33 8.33 2.43 -2.94
N GLY A 34 7.60 1.64 -2.13
CA GLY A 34 7.94 0.25 -1.85
C GLY A 34 7.98 -0.61 -3.11
N PHE A 35 7.00 -0.46 -4.00
CA PHE A 35 6.96 -1.15 -5.30
C PHE A 35 8.19 -0.79 -6.15
N LEU A 36 8.55 0.49 -6.23
CA LEU A 36 9.73 0.95 -6.96
C LEU A 36 11.02 0.30 -6.42
N PHE A 37 11.20 0.26 -5.09
CA PHE A 37 12.32 -0.45 -4.49
C PHE A 37 12.32 -1.95 -4.80
N GLY A 38 11.14 -2.59 -4.79
CA GLY A 38 11.00 -4.00 -5.19
C GLY A 38 11.49 -4.26 -6.61
N VAL A 39 11.09 -3.42 -7.57
CA VAL A 39 11.53 -3.49 -8.97
C VAL A 39 13.04 -3.29 -9.10
N VAL A 40 13.60 -2.31 -8.38
CA VAL A 40 15.05 -2.07 -8.36
C VAL A 40 15.81 -3.30 -7.88
N CYS A 41 15.35 -3.97 -6.81
CA CYS A 41 15.96 -5.20 -6.31
C CYS A 41 15.91 -6.38 -7.30
N VAL A 42 14.83 -6.49 -8.08
CA VAL A 42 14.74 -7.50 -9.15
C VAL A 42 15.75 -7.21 -10.26
N ILE A 43 15.85 -5.95 -10.69
CA ILE A 43 16.78 -5.53 -11.73
C ILE A 43 18.22 -5.71 -11.25
N SER A 44 18.56 -5.28 -10.04
CA SER A 44 19.89 -5.44 -9.45
C SER A 44 20.27 -6.91 -9.30
N GLY A 45 19.33 -7.77 -8.92
CA GLY A 45 19.54 -9.22 -8.88
C GLY A 45 19.83 -9.80 -10.26
N GLY A 46 19.13 -9.35 -11.31
CA GLY A 46 19.42 -9.73 -12.69
C GLY A 46 20.84 -9.33 -13.16
N PHE A 47 21.31 -8.15 -12.75
CA PHE A 47 22.69 -7.72 -13.01
C PHE A 47 23.73 -8.53 -12.21
N ALA A 48 23.42 -8.93 -10.96
CA ALA A 48 24.30 -9.78 -10.15
C ALA A 48 24.49 -11.17 -10.76
N ILE A 49 23.40 -11.80 -11.24
CA ILE A 49 23.47 -13.09 -11.95
C ILE A 49 24.36 -12.97 -13.19
N ARG A 50 24.22 -11.90 -13.97
CA ARG A 50 25.05 -11.65 -15.17
C ARG A 50 26.53 -11.46 -14.86
N ARG A 51 26.87 -11.07 -13.64
CA ARG A 51 28.26 -10.85 -13.17
C ARG A 51 28.90 -12.09 -12.55
N GLY A 52 28.17 -13.20 -12.46
CA GLY A 52 28.66 -14.46 -11.91
C GLY A 52 28.28 -14.71 -10.44
N ASP A 53 27.61 -13.77 -9.76
CA ASP A 53 27.08 -13.97 -8.41
C ASP A 53 25.60 -14.36 -8.48
N ALA A 54 25.38 -15.62 -8.85
CA ALA A 54 24.04 -16.14 -9.07
C ALA A 54 23.24 -16.32 -7.77
N ASP A 55 23.90 -16.58 -6.65
CA ASP A 55 23.22 -16.86 -5.38
C ASP A 55 22.73 -15.57 -4.71
N ALA A 56 23.54 -14.51 -4.69
CA ALA A 56 23.07 -13.20 -4.26
C ALA A 56 22.00 -12.65 -5.21
N GLY A 57 22.16 -12.86 -6.51
CA GLY A 57 21.22 -12.39 -7.52
C GLY A 57 19.84 -13.03 -7.42
N LYS A 58 19.75 -14.35 -7.21
CA LYS A 58 18.46 -15.05 -7.00
C LYS A 58 17.77 -14.56 -5.73
N MET A 59 18.51 -14.41 -4.63
CA MET A 59 17.94 -13.93 -3.36
C MET A 59 17.44 -12.48 -3.47
N SER A 60 18.15 -11.61 -4.19
CA SER A 60 17.72 -10.24 -4.48
C SER A 60 16.43 -10.21 -5.32
N ILE A 61 16.31 -11.10 -6.33
CA ILE A 61 15.09 -11.21 -7.14
C ILE A 61 13.90 -11.68 -6.31
N ILE A 62 14.09 -12.72 -5.48
CA ILE A 62 13.03 -13.23 -4.61
C ILE A 62 12.57 -12.16 -3.63
N GLY A 63 13.51 -11.45 -2.99
CA GLY A 63 13.20 -10.34 -2.09
C GLY A 63 12.45 -9.20 -2.80
N GLY A 64 12.91 -8.82 -3.98
CA GLY A 64 12.24 -7.79 -4.80
C GLY A 64 10.82 -8.18 -5.23
N LEU A 65 10.60 -9.45 -5.60
CA LEU A 65 9.29 -9.98 -5.98
C LEU A 65 8.31 -9.99 -4.80
N ILE A 66 8.78 -10.35 -3.60
CA ILE A 66 7.95 -10.34 -2.38
C ILE A 66 7.51 -8.91 -2.05
N ILE A 67 8.45 -7.94 -2.10
CA ILE A 67 8.16 -6.53 -1.82
C ILE A 67 7.16 -5.97 -2.85
N ALA A 68 7.41 -6.19 -4.13
CA ALA A 68 6.54 -5.70 -5.21
C ALA A 68 5.17 -6.41 -5.25
N GLY A 69 5.12 -7.69 -4.88
CA GLY A 69 3.90 -8.50 -4.86
C GLY A 69 3.02 -8.30 -3.64
N ALA A 70 3.56 -7.80 -2.52
CA ALA A 70 2.84 -7.66 -1.26
C ALA A 70 1.51 -6.87 -1.38
N PRO A 71 1.42 -5.73 -2.08
CA PRO A 71 0.15 -4.99 -2.19
C PRO A 71 -0.93 -5.80 -2.91
N VAL A 72 -0.56 -6.57 -3.93
CA VAL A 72 -1.47 -7.41 -4.70
C VAL A 72 -1.98 -8.57 -3.85
N ILE A 73 -1.08 -9.21 -3.08
CA ILE A 73 -1.44 -10.32 -2.19
C ILE A 73 -2.40 -9.85 -1.09
N VAL A 74 -2.10 -8.70 -0.46
CA VAL A 74 -2.96 -8.13 0.58
C VAL A 74 -4.33 -7.75 0.00
N LYS A 75 -4.37 -7.14 -1.18
CA LYS A 75 -5.64 -6.81 -1.86
C LYS A 75 -6.49 -8.06 -2.11
N ALA A 76 -5.87 -9.13 -2.62
CA ALA A 76 -6.56 -10.40 -2.87
C ALA A 76 -7.10 -11.03 -1.58
N LEU A 77 -6.33 -11.00 -0.48
CA LEU A 77 -6.77 -11.49 0.83
C LEU A 77 -8.00 -10.72 1.33
N PHE A 78 -7.94 -9.40 1.39
CA PHE A 78 -9.04 -8.57 1.89
C PHE A 78 -10.30 -8.67 1.02
N ALA A 79 -10.14 -8.83 -0.30
CA ALA A 79 -11.26 -9.12 -1.20
C ALA A 79 -11.90 -10.48 -0.89
N ALA A 80 -11.08 -11.52 -0.63
CA ALA A 80 -11.58 -12.84 -0.26
C ALA A 80 -12.31 -12.85 1.11
N PHE A 81 -11.91 -11.99 2.05
CA PHE A 81 -12.57 -11.82 3.34
C PHE A 81 -13.79 -10.87 3.30
N GLY A 82 -14.23 -10.43 2.12
CA GLY A 82 -15.42 -9.60 1.95
C GLY A 82 -15.24 -8.13 2.34
N ASN A 83 -14.00 -7.66 2.48
CA ASN A 83 -13.68 -6.29 2.86
C ASN A 83 -12.76 -5.61 1.83
N SER A 84 -13.27 -5.47 0.61
CA SER A 84 -12.54 -4.88 -0.52
C SER A 84 -12.18 -3.40 -0.33
N ASN A 85 -12.92 -2.66 0.52
CA ASN A 85 -12.73 -1.23 0.76
C ASN A 85 -11.64 -0.91 1.79
N SER A 86 -11.05 -1.91 2.45
CA SER A 86 -10.02 -1.70 3.48
C SER A 86 -8.59 -1.88 2.97
N THR A 87 -8.41 -1.86 1.65
CA THR A 87 -7.10 -2.05 1.02
C THR A 87 -6.63 -0.76 0.35
N VAL A 88 -5.33 -0.51 0.45
CA VAL A 88 -4.68 0.56 -0.29
C VAL A 88 -4.37 0.04 -1.68
N ASP A 89 -5.03 0.61 -2.68
CA ASP A 89 -4.83 0.25 -4.09
C ASP A 89 -3.64 1.02 -4.66
N VAL A 90 -2.76 0.33 -5.38
CA VAL A 90 -1.56 0.89 -6.02
C VAL A 90 -1.81 1.15 -7.51
N GLY A 91 -3.08 1.35 -7.92
CA GLY A 91 -3.38 1.41 -9.35
C GLY A 91 -4.76 1.88 -9.77
N ASN A 92 -5.37 2.84 -9.05
CA ASN A 92 -6.50 3.59 -9.61
C ASN A 92 -6.02 4.95 -10.12
N PHE A 93 -5.16 4.94 -11.14
CA PHE A 93 -4.77 6.14 -11.89
C PHE A 93 -5.84 6.47 -12.93
#